data_AF-A0A438K2F3-F1
#
_entry.id   AF-A0A438K2F3-F1
#
_cell.length_a   1.000
_cell.length_b   1.000
_cell.length_c   1.000
_cell.angle_alpha   90.00
_cell.angle_beta   90.00
_cell.angle_gamma   90.00
#
_symmetry.space_group_name_H-M   'P 1'
#
loop_
_entity.id
_entity.type
_entity.pdbx_description
1 polymer ?
#
loop_
_entity_poly.entity_id
_entity_poly.type
_entity_poly.pdbx_seq_one_letter_code
_entity_poly.pdbx_strand_id
1 'polypeptide(L)'
;MWKRVLVAKYGQEEFGWRTKKANGAFGVGLWKEILKEADWCWDNMTFKVGKGTKIRFWKDPWCGDVELARRFPQLFNVAAQKSATVGDLWDQNSGQGGWNLRFIRGFNDWELTLVDELLQILRSQRITLEEDLALWKGGKNGKFDVKDAYGLLTSHSTPLFPKKGIWVENVLSKLAFFAWEATWGRVLTIDRLQKRG
;
A
#
# COMPACT_ATOMS: atom_id res chain seq x y z
N MET A 1 16.51 -5.77 10.41
CA MET A 1 17.12 -7.06 10.07
C MET A 1 16.31 -7.83 9.01
N TRP A 2 15.02 -8.07 9.23
CA TRP A 2 14.15 -8.84 8.31
C TRP A 2 13.98 -8.27 6.90
N LYS A 3 13.94 -6.94 6.73
CA LYS A 3 13.88 -6.31 5.38
C LYS A 3 15.03 -6.81 4.48
N ARG A 4 16.27 -6.85 4.97
CA ARG A 4 17.42 -7.29 4.18
C ARG A 4 17.31 -8.77 3.79
N VAL A 5 16.79 -9.61 4.69
CA VAL A 5 16.57 -11.04 4.43
C VAL A 5 15.50 -11.25 3.36
N LEU A 6 14.38 -10.53 3.46
CA LEU A 6 13.30 -10.62 2.47
C LEU A 6 13.75 -10.12 1.09
N VAL A 7 14.49 -9.02 1.06
CA VAL A 7 15.08 -8.49 -0.18
C VAL A 7 16.07 -9.47 -0.80
N ALA A 8 16.94 -10.08 0.00
CA ALA A 8 17.88 -11.08 -0.51
C ALA A 8 17.17 -12.34 -1.04
N LYS A 9 16.07 -12.74 -0.41
CA LYS A 9 15.35 -13.98 -0.74
C LYS A 9 14.38 -13.82 -1.91
N TYR A 10 13.67 -12.71 -1.99
CA TYR A 10 12.59 -12.50 -2.96
C TYR A 10 12.91 -11.40 -3.98
N GLY A 11 13.94 -10.59 -3.75
CA GLY A 11 14.26 -9.42 -4.57
C GLY A 11 13.38 -8.21 -4.22
N GLN A 12 13.58 -7.12 -4.97
CA GLN A 12 12.81 -5.87 -4.84
C GLN A 12 12.13 -5.48 -6.15
N GLU A 13 11.04 -4.75 -6.03
CA GLU A 13 10.30 -4.08 -7.10
C GLU A 13 9.88 -2.66 -6.67
N GLU A 14 9.26 -1.92 -7.60
CA GLU A 14 8.77 -0.55 -7.39
C GLU A 14 9.82 0.38 -6.75
N PHE A 15 10.96 0.55 -7.44
CA PHE A 15 12.04 1.45 -7.01
C PHE A 15 12.60 1.14 -5.61
N GLY A 16 12.46 -0.10 -5.14
CA GLY A 16 12.99 -0.56 -3.85
C GLY A 16 12.02 -0.39 -2.68
N TRP A 17 10.77 0.01 -2.94
CA TRP A 17 9.71 0.03 -1.92
C TRP A 17 9.29 -1.37 -1.53
N ARG A 18 8.97 -2.22 -2.52
CA ARG A 18 8.36 -3.53 -2.28
C ARG A 18 9.35 -4.66 -2.49
N THR A 19 9.16 -5.73 -1.73
CA THR A 19 9.76 -7.03 -2.04
C THR A 19 8.91 -7.71 -3.10
N LYS A 20 9.51 -8.37 -4.09
CA LYS A 20 8.72 -9.04 -5.14
C LYS A 20 7.81 -10.10 -4.54
N LYS A 21 6.67 -10.34 -5.20
CA LYS A 21 5.77 -11.45 -4.84
C LYS A 21 6.51 -12.80 -4.88
N ALA A 22 6.27 -13.61 -3.85
CA ALA A 22 6.88 -14.94 -3.73
C ALA A 22 6.19 -15.95 -4.66
N ASN A 23 6.68 -16.08 -5.90
CA ASN A 23 6.07 -16.91 -6.95
C ASN A 23 6.59 -18.36 -7.01
N GLY A 24 7.12 -18.90 -5.90
CA GLY A 24 7.64 -20.27 -5.85
C GLY A 24 6.55 -21.36 -5.80
N ALA A 25 6.78 -22.45 -6.53
CA ALA A 25 5.98 -23.67 -6.46
C ALA A 25 6.23 -24.37 -5.10
N PHE A 26 5.17 -24.47 -4.31
CA PHE A 26 5.05 -25.22 -3.03
C PHE A 26 5.92 -24.77 -1.85
N GLY A 27 5.25 -24.48 -0.72
CA GLY A 27 5.85 -24.18 0.58
C GLY A 27 4.93 -23.34 1.46
N VAL A 28 4.55 -23.88 2.62
CA VAL A 28 3.71 -23.23 3.67
C VAL A 28 4.57 -22.26 4.51
N GLY A 29 5.31 -21.39 3.83
CA GLY A 29 6.20 -20.45 4.52
C GLY A 29 5.38 -19.35 5.18
N LEU A 30 5.57 -19.14 6.49
CA LEU A 30 5.01 -18.00 7.25
C LEU A 30 5.14 -16.67 6.47
N TRP A 31 6.28 -16.47 5.80
CA TRP A 31 6.54 -15.28 4.97
C TRP A 31 5.65 -15.17 3.74
N LYS A 32 5.23 -16.28 3.14
CA LYS A 32 4.29 -16.26 2.02
C LYS A 32 2.92 -15.76 2.48
N GLU A 33 2.44 -16.22 3.64
CA GLU A 33 1.18 -15.75 4.22
C GLU A 33 1.25 -14.28 4.64
N ILE A 34 2.34 -13.86 5.29
CA ILE A 34 2.56 -12.43 5.63
C ILE A 34 2.59 -11.58 4.35
N LEU A 35 3.25 -12.05 3.29
CA LEU A 35 3.34 -11.32 2.02
C LEU A 35 1.99 -11.25 1.27
N LYS A 36 0.98 -12.06 1.60
CA LYS A 36 -0.37 -11.89 1.03
C LYS A 36 -1.03 -10.60 1.51
N GLU A 37 -0.79 -10.23 2.76
CA GLU A 37 -1.31 -9.00 3.37
C GLU A 37 -0.44 -7.77 3.03
N ALA A 38 0.61 -7.94 2.22
CA ALA A 38 1.48 -6.84 1.82
C ALA A 38 0.72 -5.80 0.99
N ASP A 39 -0.17 -6.23 0.09
CA ASP A 39 -0.94 -5.32 -0.76
C ASP A 39 -1.83 -4.39 0.11
N TRP A 40 -2.52 -4.93 1.12
CA TRP A 40 -3.28 -4.14 2.09
C TRP A 40 -2.41 -3.14 2.85
N CYS A 41 -1.21 -3.56 3.28
CA CYS A 41 -0.26 -2.64 3.94
C CYS A 41 0.07 -1.45 3.02
N TRP A 42 0.32 -1.71 1.73
CA TRP A 42 0.69 -0.66 0.78
C TRP A 42 -0.47 0.29 0.45
N ASP A 43 -1.71 -0.20 0.37
CA ASP A 43 -2.89 0.65 0.16
C ASP A 43 -3.08 1.66 1.31
N ASN A 44 -2.59 1.31 2.49
CA ASN A 44 -2.60 2.14 3.70
C ASN A 44 -1.34 3.01 3.86
N MET A 45 -0.50 3.15 2.83
CA MET A 45 0.65 4.05 2.81
C MET A 45 0.40 5.33 2.00
N THR A 46 1.05 6.41 2.42
CA THR A 46 1.26 7.65 1.67
C THR A 46 2.75 7.90 1.54
N PHE A 47 3.16 8.75 0.60
CA PHE A 47 4.56 9.04 0.37
C PHE A 47 4.86 10.51 0.59
N LYS A 48 5.98 10.81 1.22
CA LYS A 48 6.52 12.16 1.32
C LYS A 48 7.74 12.25 0.41
N VAL A 49 7.69 13.22 -0.49
CA VAL A 49 8.75 13.46 -1.48
C VAL A 49 10.00 14.02 -0.80
N GLY A 50 11.11 13.32 -1.00
CA GLY A 50 12.46 13.80 -0.76
C GLY A 50 13.10 14.14 -2.11
N LYS A 51 14.06 13.31 -2.57
CA LYS A 51 14.67 13.35 -3.90
C LYS A 51 13.70 12.99 -5.04
N GLY A 52 12.61 12.30 -4.74
CA GLY A 52 11.60 11.87 -5.70
C GLY A 52 12.00 10.70 -6.59
N THR A 53 13.08 9.97 -6.27
CA THR A 53 13.61 8.88 -7.12
C THR A 53 12.86 7.56 -6.99
N LYS A 54 12.05 7.40 -5.95
CA LYS A 54 11.30 6.17 -5.70
C LYS A 54 9.79 6.34 -5.83
N ILE A 55 9.31 7.57 -5.96
CA ILE A 55 7.89 7.90 -6.00
C ILE A 55 7.49 8.16 -7.45
N ARG A 56 6.54 7.39 -7.98
CA ARG A 56 5.91 7.62 -9.29
C ARG A 56 4.99 8.82 -9.21
N PHE A 57 5.22 9.81 -10.07
CA PHE A 57 4.48 11.06 -10.04
C PHE A 57 2.97 10.86 -10.14
N TRP A 58 2.51 10.03 -11.07
CA TRP A 58 1.07 9.85 -11.32
C TRP A 58 0.41 8.79 -10.45
N LYS A 59 1.15 7.74 -10.08
CA LYS A 59 0.59 6.47 -9.58
C LYS A 59 0.79 6.25 -8.08
N ASP A 60 1.61 7.05 -7.41
CA ASP A 60 1.80 6.91 -5.97
C ASP A 60 1.08 8.07 -5.24
N PRO A 61 0.46 7.83 -4.06
CA PRO A 61 -0.21 8.86 -3.27
C PRO A 61 0.82 9.67 -2.48
N TRP A 62 1.43 10.66 -3.14
CA TRP A 62 2.40 11.56 -2.53
C TRP A 62 1.91 13.01 -2.36
N CYS A 63 0.74 13.31 -2.92
CA CYS A 63 0.13 14.63 -2.89
C CYS A 63 -1.30 14.57 -2.33
N GLY A 64 -1.40 14.10 -1.09
CA GLY A 64 -2.64 13.75 -0.42
C GLY A 64 -2.85 12.23 -0.33
N ASP A 65 -4.08 11.81 -0.06
CA ASP A 65 -4.39 10.38 0.21
C ASP A 65 -4.59 9.53 -1.04
N VAL A 66 -4.63 10.16 -2.21
CA VAL A 66 -5.00 9.55 -3.49
C VAL A 66 -3.97 9.87 -4.56
N GLU A 67 -3.86 8.98 -5.54
CA GLU A 67 -2.96 9.13 -6.68
C GLU A 67 -3.41 10.31 -7.58
N LEU A 68 -2.44 11.06 -8.13
CA LEU A 68 -2.72 12.14 -9.07
C LEU A 68 -3.42 11.63 -10.33
N ALA A 69 -3.13 10.40 -10.78
CA ALA A 69 -3.83 9.77 -11.90
C ALA A 69 -5.33 9.57 -11.63
N ARG A 70 -5.70 9.29 -10.37
CA ARG A 70 -7.10 9.11 -9.97
C ARG A 70 -7.81 10.45 -9.79
N ARG A 71 -7.10 11.47 -9.30
CA ARG A 71 -7.64 12.83 -9.14
C ARG A 71 -7.80 13.55 -10.48
N PHE A 72 -6.85 13.37 -11.40
CA PHE A 72 -6.80 14.03 -12.70
C PHE A 72 -6.75 13.00 -13.86
N PRO A 73 -7.79 12.18 -14.04
CA PRO A 73 -7.78 11.13 -15.07
C PRO A 73 -7.64 11.69 -16.49
N GLN A 74 -8.20 12.87 -16.75
CA GLN A 74 -8.09 13.54 -18.04
C GLN A 74 -6.65 13.95 -18.36
N LEU A 75 -5.95 14.58 -17.41
CA LEU A 75 -4.55 14.97 -17.58
C LEU A 75 -3.64 13.74 -17.65
N PHE A 76 -3.90 12.73 -16.82
CA PHE A 76 -3.14 11.48 -16.87
C PHE A 76 -3.24 10.82 -18.23
N ASN A 77 -4.42 10.78 -18.85
CA ASN A 77 -4.61 10.15 -20.16
C ASN A 77 -3.71 10.75 -21.25
N VAL A 78 -3.47 12.06 -21.19
CA VAL A 78 -2.62 12.79 -22.13
C VAL A 78 -1.17 12.98 -21.65
N ALA A 79 -0.82 12.50 -20.47
CA ALA A 79 0.56 12.56 -19.99
C ALA A 79 1.47 11.66 -20.84
N ALA A 80 2.59 12.20 -21.32
CA ALA A 80 3.59 11.43 -22.06
C ALA A 80 4.37 10.47 -21.16
N GLN A 81 4.60 10.89 -19.91
CA GLN A 81 5.46 10.19 -18.93
C GLN A 81 4.64 9.61 -17.77
N LYS A 82 3.75 8.66 -18.06
CA LYS A 82 2.83 8.04 -17.07
C LYS A 82 3.52 7.21 -15.96
N SER A 83 4.75 6.78 -16.20
CA SER A 83 5.52 5.94 -15.28
C SER A 83 6.77 6.65 -14.72
N ALA A 84 6.94 7.94 -15.00
CA ALA A 84 8.07 8.70 -14.49
C ALA A 84 8.00 8.92 -12.97
N THR A 85 9.17 9.04 -12.36
CA THR A 85 9.29 9.38 -10.95
C THR A 85 9.15 10.88 -10.75
N VAL A 86 8.89 11.30 -9.51
CA VAL A 86 8.81 12.72 -9.15
C VAL A 86 10.12 13.44 -9.44
N GLY A 87 11.26 12.78 -9.20
CA GLY A 87 12.59 13.32 -9.50
C GLY A 87 12.86 13.49 -11.00
N ASP A 88 12.35 12.58 -11.84
CA ASP A 88 12.51 12.69 -13.31
C ASP A 88 11.79 13.91 -13.89
N LEU A 89 10.69 14.33 -13.24
CA LEU A 89 9.85 15.45 -13.69
C LEU A 89 10.22 16.77 -13.02
N TRP A 90 11.20 16.79 -12.13
CA TRP A 90 11.65 17.98 -11.44
C TRP A 90 13.00 18.44 -11.94
N ASP A 91 13.05 19.65 -12.48
CA ASP A 91 14.28 20.28 -12.95
C ASP A 91 14.84 21.21 -11.87
N GLN A 92 15.89 20.76 -11.16
CA GLN A 92 16.60 21.57 -10.16
C GLN A 92 17.39 22.74 -10.77
N ASN A 93 17.72 22.70 -12.05
CA ASN A 93 18.53 23.73 -12.71
C ASN A 93 17.71 24.97 -13.08
N SER A 94 16.38 24.89 -13.00
CA SER A 94 15.46 25.97 -13.34
C SER A 94 15.25 26.96 -12.17
N GLY A 95 16.33 27.61 -11.72
CA GLY A 95 16.29 28.69 -10.71
C GLY A 95 15.69 28.28 -9.36
N GLN A 96 14.37 28.44 -9.18
CA GLN A 96 13.64 27.96 -7.99
C GLN A 96 13.25 26.47 -8.06
N GLY A 97 13.61 25.80 -9.15
CA GLY A 97 13.16 24.46 -9.47
C GLY A 97 11.78 24.48 -10.13
N GLY A 98 11.56 23.55 -11.06
CA GLY A 98 10.41 23.59 -11.96
C GLY A 98 9.96 22.21 -12.37
N TRP A 99 8.66 22.08 -12.63
CA TRP A 99 8.06 20.85 -13.10
C TRP A 99 8.10 20.77 -14.62
N ASN A 100 8.72 19.72 -15.15
CA ASN A 100 8.82 19.43 -16.58
C ASN A 100 7.78 18.39 -17.00
N LEU A 101 6.51 18.78 -16.99
CA LEU A 101 5.40 17.91 -17.39
C LEU A 101 5.21 17.92 -18.89
N ARG A 102 5.34 16.75 -19.53
CA ARG A 102 5.12 16.59 -20.97
C ARG A 102 3.78 15.92 -21.26
N PHE A 103 3.01 16.52 -22.15
CA PHE A 103 1.72 16.01 -22.62
C PHE A 103 1.77 15.74 -24.12
N ILE A 104 1.07 14.70 -24.57
CA ILE A 104 1.11 14.23 -25.97
C ILE A 104 0.28 15.08 -26.93
N ARG A 105 -0.60 15.95 -26.39
CA ARG A 105 -1.40 16.93 -27.13
C ARG A 105 -1.63 18.18 -26.29
N GLY A 106 -2.10 19.25 -26.93
CA GLY A 106 -2.63 20.42 -26.23
C GLY A 106 -3.92 20.11 -25.46
N PHE A 107 -4.27 20.99 -24.54
CA PHE A 107 -5.46 20.89 -23.70
C PHE A 107 -6.66 21.59 -24.35
N ASN A 108 -7.86 21.07 -24.09
CA ASN A 108 -9.11 21.79 -24.37
C ASN A 108 -9.40 22.81 -23.27
N ASP A 109 -10.27 23.78 -23.54
CA ASP A 109 -10.60 24.85 -22.58
C ASP A 109 -11.09 24.33 -21.21
N TRP A 110 -11.87 23.25 -21.21
CA TRP A 110 -12.35 22.64 -19.97
C TRP A 110 -11.28 21.84 -19.21
N GLU A 111 -10.18 21.44 -19.85
CA GLU A 111 -9.05 20.76 -19.21
C GLU A 111 -8.10 21.77 -18.54
N LEU A 112 -8.12 23.04 -18.96
CA LEU A 112 -7.24 24.08 -18.42
C LEU A 112 -7.48 24.36 -16.93
N THR A 113 -8.72 24.22 -16.45
CA THR A 113 -9.05 24.36 -15.03
C THR A 113 -8.38 23.26 -14.18
N LEU A 114 -8.31 22.03 -14.71
CA LEU A 114 -7.60 20.93 -14.07
C LEU A 114 -6.09 21.14 -14.07
N VAL A 115 -5.56 21.72 -15.14
CA VAL A 115 -4.13 22.07 -15.23
C VAL A 115 -3.77 23.11 -14.17
N ASP A 116 -4.59 24.16 -14.01
CA ASP A 116 -4.36 25.16 -12.97
C ASP A 116 -4.40 24.52 -11.57
N GLU A 117 -5.41 23.71 -11.27
CA GLU A 117 -5.50 23.00 -9.99
C GLU A 117 -4.26 22.13 -9.73
N LEU A 118 -3.81 21.37 -10.73
CA LEU A 118 -2.59 20.56 -10.64
C LEU A 118 -1.36 21.44 -10.36
N LEU A 119 -1.19 22.55 -11.08
CA LEU A 119 -0.04 23.43 -10.88
C LEU A 119 -0.05 24.09 -9.50
N GLN A 120 -1.21 24.50 -8.97
CA GLN A 120 -1.32 25.04 -7.61
C GLN A 120 -0.88 24.01 -6.57
N ILE A 121 -1.33 22.77 -6.72
CA ILE A 121 -0.91 21.65 -5.88
C ILE A 121 0.60 21.49 -5.95
N LEU A 122 1.18 21.44 -7.15
CA LEU A 122 2.60 21.23 -7.38
C LEU A 122 3.49 22.38 -6.89
N ARG A 123 3.00 23.63 -6.90
CA ARG A 123 3.71 24.80 -6.37
C ARG A 123 3.90 24.73 -4.85
N SER A 124 2.99 24.07 -4.15
CA SER A 124 3.11 23.87 -2.70
C SER A 124 4.15 22.81 -2.32
N GLN A 125 4.60 22.00 -3.29
CA GLN A 125 5.53 20.90 -3.04
C GLN A 125 6.97 21.37 -3.17
N ARG A 126 7.80 20.98 -2.21
CA ARG A 126 9.25 21.25 -2.23
C ARG A 126 10.00 19.94 -2.29
N ILE A 127 10.75 19.74 -3.37
CA ILE A 127 11.68 18.62 -3.48
C ILE A 127 12.91 18.95 -2.64
N THR A 128 13.34 18.00 -1.82
CA THR A 128 14.50 18.15 -0.93
C THR A 128 15.59 17.16 -1.33
N LEU A 129 16.79 17.32 -0.76
CA LEU A 129 17.87 16.36 -0.95
C LEU A 129 17.76 15.12 -0.05
N GLU A 130 16.72 15.04 0.79
CA GLU A 130 16.47 13.89 1.66
C GLU A 130 15.95 12.68 0.87
N GLU A 131 16.08 11.48 1.43
CA GLU A 131 15.48 10.29 0.81
C GLU A 131 13.95 10.35 0.89
N ASP A 132 13.29 9.75 -0.10
CA ASP A 132 11.83 9.59 -0.09
C ASP A 132 11.37 8.78 1.13
N LEU A 133 10.21 9.14 1.69
CA LEU A 133 9.66 8.48 2.87
C LEU A 133 8.29 7.86 2.57
N ALA A 134 8.10 6.61 3.01
CA ALA A 134 6.79 5.98 3.09
C ALA A 134 6.22 6.20 4.49
N LEU A 135 4.99 6.72 4.56
CA LEU A 135 4.26 7.07 5.76
C LEU A 135 3.00 6.21 5.88
N TRP A 136 2.64 5.85 7.11
CA TRP A 136 1.44 5.07 7.40
C TRP A 136 0.21 5.96 7.60
N LYS A 137 -0.90 5.69 6.88
CA LYS A 137 -2.15 6.46 7.01
C LYS A 137 -2.84 6.29 8.37
N GLY A 138 -2.76 5.08 8.93
CA GLY A 138 -3.58 4.68 10.08
C GLY A 138 -3.08 5.10 11.45
N GLY A 139 -1.93 5.78 11.57
CA GLY A 139 -1.26 6.02 12.84
C GLY A 139 -0.95 7.49 13.10
N LYS A 140 -0.68 7.82 14.37
CA LYS A 140 -0.27 9.17 14.75
C LYS A 140 1.09 9.50 14.13
N ASN A 141 1.16 10.61 13.39
CA ASN A 141 2.38 11.17 12.78
C ASN A 141 3.01 10.32 11.66
N GLY A 142 2.21 9.55 10.91
CA GLY A 142 2.72 8.81 9.74
C GLY A 142 3.62 7.62 10.08
N LYS A 143 3.71 7.24 11.36
CA LYS A 143 4.46 6.08 11.81
C LYS A 143 3.57 4.85 11.84
N PHE A 144 4.14 3.73 11.43
CA PHE A 144 3.47 2.44 11.56
C PHE A 144 3.38 2.05 13.04
N ASP A 145 2.18 1.74 13.48
CA ASP A 145 1.90 1.18 14.80
C ASP A 145 1.07 -0.10 14.66
N VAL A 146 1.48 -1.15 15.36
CA VAL A 146 0.86 -2.48 15.25
C VAL A 146 -0.58 -2.46 15.76
N LYS A 147 -0.87 -1.71 16.82
CA LYS A 147 -2.21 -1.63 17.40
C LYS A 147 -3.16 -0.91 16.43
N ASP A 148 -2.70 0.20 15.84
CA ASP A 148 -3.49 0.96 14.87
C ASP A 148 -3.72 0.14 13.58
N ALA A 149 -2.68 -0.53 13.06
CA ALA A 149 -2.80 -1.40 11.90
C ALA A 149 -3.75 -2.58 12.15
N TYR A 150 -3.66 -3.22 13.32
CA TYR A 150 -4.56 -4.31 13.69
C TYR A 150 -6.01 -3.82 13.86
N GLY A 151 -6.21 -2.61 14.40
CA GLY A 151 -7.53 -1.97 14.46
C GLY A 151 -8.16 -1.80 13.09
N LEU A 152 -7.38 -1.32 12.10
CA LEU A 152 -7.86 -1.20 10.71
C LEU A 152 -8.21 -2.56 10.09
N LEU A 153 -7.35 -3.57 10.25
CA LEU A 153 -7.59 -4.94 9.75
C LEU A 153 -8.86 -5.57 10.33
N THR A 154 -9.10 -5.39 11.62
CA THR A 154 -10.19 -6.04 12.35
C THR A 154 -11.51 -5.28 12.30
N SER A 155 -11.49 -3.98 12.01
CA SER A 155 -12.70 -3.14 11.89
C SER A 155 -13.64 -3.61 10.78
N HIS A 156 -13.11 -4.18 9.69
CA HIS A 156 -13.90 -4.68 8.56
C HIS A 156 -14.33 -6.16 8.70
N SER A 157 -13.79 -6.88 9.69
CA SER A 157 -13.82 -8.34 9.70
C SER A 157 -14.00 -8.93 11.10
N THR A 158 -14.81 -8.32 11.95
CA THR A 158 -15.22 -8.98 13.19
C THR A 158 -16.58 -9.65 13.00
N PRO A 159 -16.63 -10.95 12.60
CA PRO A 159 -17.68 -11.77 13.16
C PRO A 159 -17.53 -11.65 14.67
N LEU A 160 -18.61 -11.31 15.37
CA LEU A 160 -18.65 -11.25 16.82
C LEU A 160 -18.23 -12.63 17.35
N PHE A 161 -16.92 -12.80 17.62
CA PHE A 161 -16.39 -14.04 18.13
C PHE A 161 -17.08 -14.30 19.48
N PRO A 162 -17.81 -15.42 19.65
CA PRO A 162 -18.63 -15.66 20.83
C PRO A 162 -17.76 -16.15 21.99
N LYS A 163 -16.85 -15.29 22.46
CA LYS A 163 -15.85 -15.60 23.50
C LYS A 163 -16.51 -16.17 24.76
N LYS A 164 -17.64 -15.59 25.17
CA LYS A 164 -18.44 -16.02 26.32
C LYS A 164 -19.17 -17.36 26.10
N GLY A 165 -19.40 -17.77 24.86
CA GLY A 165 -20.05 -19.04 24.53
C GLY A 165 -19.08 -20.22 24.35
N ILE A 166 -17.80 -19.93 24.06
CA ILE A 166 -16.76 -20.95 23.87
C ILE A 166 -15.99 -21.22 25.17
N TRP A 167 -15.63 -20.15 25.89
CA TRP A 167 -14.83 -20.24 27.11
C TRP A 167 -15.73 -20.15 28.34
N VAL A 168 -16.47 -21.23 28.59
CA VAL A 168 -17.38 -21.36 29.74
C VAL A 168 -16.65 -22.12 30.86
N GLU A 169 -16.77 -21.64 32.10
CA GLU A 169 -16.28 -22.38 33.27
C GLU A 169 -16.97 -23.76 33.34
N ASN A 170 -16.21 -24.80 33.67
CA ASN A 170 -16.64 -26.21 33.71
C ASN A 170 -16.78 -26.96 32.36
N VAL A 171 -16.27 -26.40 31.25
CA VAL A 171 -16.14 -27.15 29.98
C VAL A 171 -14.74 -27.75 29.87
N LEU A 172 -14.65 -29.01 29.45
CA LEU A 172 -13.37 -29.65 29.13
C LEU A 172 -12.66 -28.85 28.04
N SER A 173 -11.37 -28.56 28.26
CA SER A 173 -10.54 -27.78 27.34
C SER A 173 -10.55 -28.32 25.90
N LYS A 174 -10.72 -29.63 25.72
CA LYS A 174 -10.88 -30.27 24.40
C LYS A 174 -12.15 -29.83 23.65
N LEU A 175 -13.26 -29.63 24.36
CA LEU A 175 -14.53 -29.17 23.78
C LEU A 175 -14.50 -27.67 23.49
N ALA A 176 -13.88 -26.88 24.37
CA ALA A 176 -13.67 -25.45 24.12
C ALA A 176 -12.77 -25.23 22.89
N PHE A 177 -11.69 -26.02 22.76
CA PHE A 177 -10.81 -25.95 21.58
C PHE A 177 -11.52 -26.38 20.30
N PHE A 178 -12.35 -27.42 20.35
CA PHE A 178 -13.16 -27.85 19.22
C PHE A 178 -14.19 -26.78 18.81
N ALA A 179 -14.90 -26.18 19.76
CA ALA A 179 -15.85 -25.09 19.49
C ALA A 179 -15.14 -23.86 18.91
N TRP A 180 -13.94 -23.53 19.40
CA TRP A 180 -13.10 -22.48 18.83
C TRP A 180 -12.76 -22.77 17.36
N GLU A 181 -12.21 -23.94 17.05
CA GLU A 181 -11.94 -24.38 15.67
C GLU A 181 -13.21 -24.32 14.80
N ALA A 182 -14.36 -24.71 15.35
CA ALA A 182 -15.65 -24.69 14.65
C ALA A 182 -16.10 -23.27 14.30
N THR A 183 -15.94 -22.30 15.20
CA THR A 183 -16.29 -20.89 14.94
C THR A 183 -15.43 -20.23 13.86
N TRP A 184 -14.21 -20.72 13.65
CA TRP A 184 -13.36 -20.30 12.52
C TRP A 184 -13.59 -21.15 11.26
N GLY A 185 -14.53 -22.08 11.32
CA GLY A 185 -14.83 -23.06 10.27
C GLY A 185 -13.69 -24.06 10.04
N ARG A 186 -12.70 -24.14 10.92
CA ARG A 186 -11.43 -24.87 10.74
C ARG A 186 -11.45 -26.33 11.18
N VAL A 187 -12.59 -26.82 11.66
CA VAL A 187 -12.80 -28.25 11.94
C VAL A 187 -12.54 -29.08 10.68
N LEU A 188 -11.88 -30.23 10.86
CA LEU A 188 -11.61 -31.20 9.81
C LEU A 188 -12.92 -31.89 9.38
N THR A 189 -13.76 -31.21 8.61
CA THR A 189 -14.91 -31.82 7.94
C THR A 189 -14.44 -32.49 6.64
N ILE A 190 -15.23 -33.46 6.14
CA ILE A 190 -14.98 -34.17 4.88
C ILE A 190 -14.74 -33.17 3.73
N ASP A 191 -15.51 -32.09 3.68
CA ASP A 191 -15.41 -31.03 2.66
C ASP A 191 -14.05 -30.31 2.68
N ARG A 192 -13.44 -30.15 3.87
CA ARG A 192 -12.11 -29.56 4.02
C ARG A 192 -10.98 -30.53 3.73
N LEU A 193 -11.18 -31.81 3.98
CA LEU A 193 -10.23 -32.86 3.59
C LEU A 193 -10.20 -33.00 2.06
N GLN A 194 -11.35 -32.94 1.39
CA GLN A 194 -11.43 -32.95 -0.07
C GLN A 194 -10.76 -31.75 -0.73
N LYS A 195 -10.86 -30.54 -0.15
CA LYS A 195 -10.14 -29.34 -0.66
C LYS A 195 -8.62 -29.41 -0.50
N ARG A 196 -8.09 -30.35 0.29
CA ARG A 196 -6.65 -30.58 0.48
C ARG A 196 -6.11 -31.71 -0.42
N GLY A 197 -7.00 -32.43 -1.13
CA GLY A 197 -6.67 -33.47 -2.09
C GLY A 197 -6.63 -32.93 -3.51
#